data_AF-E2D9B3-F1
#
_entry.id   AF-E2D9B3-F1
#
_cell.length_a   1.000
_cell.length_b   1.000
_cell.length_c   1.000
_cell.angle_alpha   90.00
_cell.angle_beta   90.00
_cell.angle_gamma   90.00
#
_symmetry.space_group_name_H-M   'P 1'
#
loop_
_entity.id
_entity.type
_entity.pdbx_description
1 polymer ?
#
loop_
_entity_poly.entity_id
_entity_poly.type
_entity_poly.pdbx_seq_one_letter_code
_entity_poly.pdbx_strand_id
1 'polypeptide(L)'
;GHINPAVTFGLFLARKVSLPRAVLYIVAQSLGAIIGVALVKAFQKTLYTKYGGGANELADGYSKGTGLAAEIIGTFVLVYTVFSATDPKRNARDCH
;
A
#
# COMPACT_ATOMS: atom_id res chain seq x y z
N GLY A 1 -2.16 7.29 -9.30
CA GLY A 1 -2.17 5.82 -9.16
C GLY A 1 -2.23 5.46 -7.70
N HIS A 2 -2.94 4.39 -7.32
CA HIS A 2 -3.19 4.10 -5.91
C HIS A 2 -1.94 3.58 -5.17
N ILE A 3 -1.09 2.77 -5.83
CA ILE A 3 0.19 2.19 -5.36
C ILE A 3 0.12 1.60 -3.93
N ASN A 4 -1.08 1.31 -3.44
CA ASN A 4 -1.35 0.85 -2.10
C ASN A 4 -2.72 0.14 -2.08
N PRO A 5 -2.78 -1.12 -1.62
CA PRO A 5 -4.03 -1.87 -1.52
C PRO A 5 -5.08 -1.19 -0.63
N ALA A 6 -4.69 -0.59 0.49
CA ALA A 6 -5.61 0.11 1.40
C ALA A 6 -6.22 1.37 0.76
N VAL A 7 -5.43 2.11 -0.04
CA VAL A 7 -5.94 3.25 -0.81
C VAL A 7 -6.93 2.78 -1.89
N THR A 8 -6.58 1.72 -2.61
CA THR A 8 -7.47 1.11 -3.62
C THR A 8 -8.79 0.65 -2.99
N PHE A 9 -8.70 -0.01 -1.83
CA PHE A 9 -9.86 -0.49 -1.08
C PHE A 9 -10.73 0.65 -0.55
N GLY A 10 -10.12 1.70 0.00
CA GLY A 10 -10.85 2.91 0.43
C GLY A 10 -11.63 3.54 -0.72
N LEU A 11 -10.99 3.71 -1.89
CA LEU A 11 -11.65 4.25 -3.09
C LEU A 11 -12.75 3.33 -3.62
N PHE A 12 -12.60 2.01 -3.50
CA PHE A 12 -13.65 1.05 -3.80
C PHE A 12 -14.86 1.21 -2.87
N LEU A 13 -14.65 1.31 -1.55
CA LEU A 13 -15.73 1.55 -0.58
C LEU A 13 -16.44 2.89 -0.82
N ALA A 14 -15.70 3.91 -1.24
CA ALA A 14 -16.25 5.20 -1.65
C ALA A 14 -16.89 5.19 -3.05
N ARG A 15 -17.03 4.01 -3.68
CA ARG A 15 -17.61 3.79 -5.01
C ARG A 15 -16.91 4.56 -6.14
N LYS A 16 -15.64 4.93 -5.96
CA LYS A 16 -14.80 5.58 -6.97
C LYS A 16 -14.06 4.60 -7.89
N VAL A 17 -14.03 3.31 -7.53
CA VAL A 17 -13.40 2.23 -8.31
C VAL A 17 -14.34 1.02 -8.31
N SER A 18 -14.49 0.34 -9.44
CA SER A 18 -15.32 -0.88 -9.54
C SER A 18 -14.61 -2.09 -8.90
N LEU A 19 -15.38 -3.07 -8.43
CA LEU A 19 -14.83 -4.28 -7.79
C LEU A 19 -13.76 -5.00 -8.66
N PRO A 20 -13.98 -5.26 -9.97
CA PRO A 20 -12.96 -5.91 -10.79
C PRO A 20 -11.69 -5.08 -10.90
N ARG A 21 -11.80 -3.76 -11.06
CA ARG A 21 -10.64 -2.85 -11.10
C ARG A 21 -9.90 -2.83 -9.76
N ALA A 22 -10.62 -2.84 -8.64
CA ALA A 22 -10.02 -2.86 -7.31
C ALA A 22 -9.19 -4.12 -7.08
N VAL A 23 -9.73 -5.30 -7.43
CA VAL A 23 -9.02 -6.58 -7.33
C VAL A 23 -7.77 -6.59 -8.20
N LEU A 24 -7.89 -6.18 -9.47
CA LEU A 24 -6.75 -6.12 -10.39
C LEU A 24 -5.65 -5.18 -9.87
N TYR A 25 -6.02 -4.01 -9.35
CA TYR A 25 -5.06 -3.08 -8.76
C TYR A 25 -4.34 -3.69 -7.56
N ILE A 26 -5.05 -4.35 -6.64
CA ILE A 26 -4.45 -4.95 -5.44
C ILE A 26 -3.48 -6.08 -5.81
N VAL A 27 -3.86 -6.92 -6.77
CA VAL A 27 -2.99 -8.01 -7.27
C VAL A 27 -1.74 -7.44 -7.95
N ALA A 28 -1.91 -6.48 -8.87
CA ALA A 28 -0.79 -5.86 -9.57
C ALA A 28 0.18 -5.15 -8.60
N GLN A 29 -0.35 -4.44 -7.59
CA GLN A 29 0.46 -3.77 -6.56
C GLN A 29 1.23 -4.78 -5.71
N SER A 30 0.58 -5.85 -5.27
CA SER A 30 1.23 -6.90 -4.48
C SER A 30 2.33 -7.61 -5.26
N LEU A 31 2.07 -7.96 -6.53
CA LEU A 31 3.07 -8.58 -7.41
C LEU A 31 4.25 -7.63 -7.68
N GLY A 32 3.97 -6.35 -7.94
CA GLY A 32 5.01 -5.33 -8.12
C GLY A 32 5.90 -5.18 -6.89
N ALA A 33 5.32 -5.19 -5.68
CA ALA A 33 6.07 -5.15 -4.43
C ALA A 33 6.95 -6.39 -4.25
N ILE A 34 6.41 -7.59 -4.51
CA ILE A 34 7.18 -8.85 -4.43
C ILE A 34 8.36 -8.83 -5.39
N ILE A 35 8.13 -8.45 -6.65
CA ILE A 35 9.18 -8.36 -7.67
C ILE A 35 10.23 -7.32 -7.26
N GLY A 36 9.80 -6.14 -6.81
CA GLY A 36 10.71 -5.08 -6.35
C GLY A 36 11.62 -5.53 -5.21
N VAL A 37 11.05 -6.14 -4.17
CA VAL A 37 11.82 -6.67 -3.03
C VAL A 37 12.74 -7.82 -3.46
N ALA A 38 12.29 -8.69 -4.38
CA ALA A 38 13.12 -9.76 -4.93
C ALA A 38 14.33 -9.23 -5.70
N LEU A 39 14.17 -8.15 -6.48
CA LEU A 39 15.28 -7.48 -7.16
C LEU A 39 16.29 -6.86 -6.18
N VAL A 40 15.81 -6.19 -5.13
CA VAL A 40 16.68 -5.66 -4.06
C VAL A 40 17.49 -6.79 -3.42
N LYS A 41 16.83 -7.90 -3.08
CA LYS A 41 17.49 -9.09 -2.55
C LYS A 41 18.49 -9.70 -3.53
N ALA A 42 18.21 -9.68 -4.83
CA ALA A 42 19.12 -10.20 -5.84
C ALA A 42 20.42 -9.37 -5.95
N PHE A 43 20.31 -8.03 -5.88
CA PHE A 43 21.47 -7.15 -5.97
C PHE A 43 22.31 -7.10 -4.70
N GLN A 44 21.69 -7.22 -3.52
CA GLN A 44 22.38 -7.06 -2.24
C GLN A 44 22.03 -8.17 -1.25
N LYS A 45 22.08 -9.44 -1.67
CA LYS A 45 21.63 -10.61 -0.88
C LYS A 45 22.16 -10.68 0.55
N THR A 46 23.47 -10.44 0.74
CA THR A 46 24.11 -10.49 2.06
C THR A 46 23.59 -9.39 2.98
N LEU A 47 23.50 -8.15 2.48
CA LEU A 47 23.00 -7.02 3.27
C LEU A 47 21.50 -7.19 3.56
N TYR A 48 20.73 -7.57 2.53
CA TYR A 48 19.29 -7.85 2.64
C TYR A 48 19.00 -8.84 3.78
N THR A 49 19.71 -9.97 3.81
CA THR A 49 19.47 -11.02 4.82
C THR A 49 19.97 -10.58 6.20
N LYS A 50 21.09 -9.85 6.26
CA LYS A 50 21.67 -9.39 7.53
C LYS A 50 20.81 -8.35 8.25
N TYR A 51 20.12 -7.48 7.51
CA TYR A 51 19.39 -6.33 8.07
C TYR A 51 17.86 -6.48 8.01
N GLY A 52 17.35 -7.72 7.96
CA GLY A 52 15.89 -7.97 8.06
C GLY A 52 15.09 -7.71 6.78
N GLY A 53 15.75 -7.38 5.66
CA GLY A 53 15.12 -7.36 4.34
C GLY A 53 14.01 -6.32 4.13
N GLY A 54 13.89 -5.33 5.01
CA GLY A 54 12.81 -4.34 4.97
C GLY A 54 11.43 -4.92 5.33
N ALA A 55 11.40 -6.04 6.07
CA ALA A 55 10.15 -6.57 6.60
C ALA A 55 9.59 -5.66 7.71
N ASN A 56 8.27 -5.45 7.68
CA ASN A 56 7.58 -4.72 8.75
C ASN A 56 7.37 -5.66 9.94
N GLU A 57 8.03 -5.34 11.05
CA GLU A 57 7.95 -6.10 12.30
C GLU A 57 7.70 -5.15 13.47
N LEU A 58 7.18 -5.69 14.58
CA LEU A 58 7.03 -4.92 15.81
C LEU A 58 8.38 -4.82 16.51
N ALA A 59 8.80 -3.60 16.82
CA ALA A 59 9.97 -3.37 17.64
C ALA A 59 9.78 -3.95 19.05
N ASP A 60 10.88 -4.38 19.65
CA ASP A 60 10.89 -4.90 21.01
C ASP A 60 10.30 -3.87 22.00
N GLY A 61 9.51 -4.38 22.96
CA GLY A 61 8.83 -3.54 23.94
C GLY A 61 7.46 -3.01 23.51
N TYR A 62 7.05 -3.19 22.24
CA TYR A 62 5.70 -2.84 21.79
C TYR A 62 4.76 -4.04 21.75
N SER A 63 3.56 -3.85 22.27
CA SER A 63 2.51 -4.87 22.18
C SER A 63 1.90 -4.93 20.77
N LYS A 64 1.36 -6.10 20.41
CA LYS A 64 0.61 -6.27 19.14
C LYS A 64 -0.54 -5.27 19.00
N GLY A 65 -1.21 -4.93 20.10
CA GLY A 65 -2.29 -3.94 20.12
C GLY A 65 -1.79 -2.53 19.77
N THR A 66 -0.62 -2.14 20.29
CA THR A 66 -0.01 -0.84 19.99
C THR A 66 0.38 -0.72 18.52
N GLY A 67 1.00 -1.78 17.98
CA GLY A 67 1.35 -1.84 16.56
C GLY A 67 0.13 -1.78 15.65
N LEU A 68 -0.91 -2.56 15.96
CA LEU A 68 -2.17 -2.52 15.20
C LEU A 68 -2.80 -1.12 15.20
N ALA A 69 -2.85 -0.46 16.37
CA ALA A 69 -3.37 0.89 16.48
C ALA A 69 -2.56 1.89 15.65
N ALA A 70 -1.23 1.79 15.69
CA ALA A 70 -0.34 2.64 14.89
C ALA A 70 -0.59 2.49 13.39
N GLU A 71 -0.68 1.24 12.89
CA GLU A 71 -0.97 0.94 11.49
C GLU A 71 -2.35 1.45 11.05
N ILE A 72 -3.38 1.29 11.89
CA ILE A 72 -4.74 1.79 11.61
C ILE A 72 -4.74 3.31 11.49
N ILE A 73 -4.16 4.01 12.47
CA ILE A 73 -4.14 5.48 12.49
C ILE A 73 -3.33 6.02 11.30
N GLY A 74 -2.15 5.46 11.05
CA GLY A 74 -1.30 5.86 9.92
C GLY A 74 -2.00 5.65 8.57
N THR A 75 -2.62 4.49 8.37
CA THR A 75 -3.38 4.19 7.14
C THR A 75 -4.60 5.10 7.00
N PHE A 76 -5.30 5.40 8.08
CA PHE A 76 -6.42 6.34 8.07
C PHE A 76 -5.98 7.73 7.61
N VAL A 77 -4.90 8.28 8.18
CA VAL A 77 -4.38 9.60 7.78
C VAL A 77 -4.00 9.62 6.30
N LEU A 78 -3.34 8.57 5.82
CA LEU A 78 -2.99 8.42 4.40
C LEU A 78 -4.24 8.42 3.51
N VAL A 79 -5.19 7.54 3.80
CA VAL A 79 -6.42 7.39 2.99
C VAL A 79 -7.26 8.66 3.04
N TYR A 80 -7.40 9.28 4.22
CA TYR A 80 -8.08 10.58 4.38
C TYR A 80 -7.42 11.67 3.52
N THR A 81 -6.09 11.72 3.51
CA THR A 81 -5.34 12.67 2.68
C THR A 81 -5.59 12.42 1.18
N VAL A 82 -5.63 11.15 0.74
CA VAL A 82 -5.99 10.80 -0.65
C VAL A 82 -7.40 11.30 -1.00
N PHE A 83 -8.37 11.09 -0.11
CA PHE A 83 -9.73 11.61 -0.32
C PHE A 83 -9.77 13.13 -0.39
N SER A 84 -9.04 13.80 0.50
CA SER A 84 -8.93 15.27 0.54
C SER A 84 -8.24 15.85 -0.71
N ALA A 85 -7.30 15.11 -1.29
CA ALA A 85 -6.59 15.49 -2.51
C ALA A 85 -7.37 15.14 -3.80
N THR A 86 -8.53 14.48 -3.71
CA THR A 86 -9.30 14.10 -4.90
C THR A 86 -10.14 15.29 -5.40
N ASP A 87 -9.75 15.86 -6.54
CA ASP A 87 -10.50 16.93 -7.21
C ASP A 87 -11.87 16.43 -7.72
N PRO A 88 -13.01 17.02 -7.29
CA PRO A 88 -14.34 16.62 -7.73
C PRO A 88 -14.62 16.88 -9.23
N LYS A 89 -13.76 17.65 -9.94
CA LYS A 89 -13.98 18.04 -11.34
C LYS A 89 -13.09 17.31 -12.34
N ARG A 90 -12.14 16.46 -11.90
CA ARG A 90 -11.15 15.85 -12.79
C ARG A 90 -11.17 14.33 -12.71
N ASN A 91 -11.77 13.68 -13.71
CA ASN A 91 -11.60 12.25 -13.92
C ASN A 91 -10.20 11.98 -14.48
N ALA A 92 -9.57 10.86 -14.07
CA ALA A 92 -8.39 10.35 -14.74
C ALA A 92 -8.77 10.15 -16.22
N ARG A 93 -8.06 10.84 -17.13
CA ARG A 93 -8.30 10.72 -18.57
C ARG A 93 -8.09 9.26 -18.95
N ASP A 94 -9.18 8.60 -19.33
CA ASP A 94 -9.12 7.32 -20.03
C ASP A 94 -8.43 7.60 -21.38
N CYS A 95 -7.18 7.19 -21.53
CA CYS A 95 -6.53 7.13 -22.83
C CYS A 95 -7.08 5.89 -23.53
N HIS A 96 -7.99 6.12 -24.47
CA HIS A 96 -8.23 5.19 -25.58
C HIS A 96 -6.98 5.09 -26.46
#